data_AF-A0A970I070-F1
#
_entry.id   AF-A0A970I070-F1
#
_cell.length_a   1.000
_cell.length_b   1.000
_cell.length_c   1.000
_cell.angle_alpha   90.00
_cell.angle_beta   90.00
_cell.angle_gamma   90.00
#
_symmetry.space_group_name_H-M   'P 1'
#
loop_
_entity.id
_entity.type
_entity.pdbx_description
1 polymer ?
#
loop_
_entity_poly.entity_id
_entity_poly.type
_entity_poly.pdbx_seq_one_letter_code
_entity_poly.pdbx_strand_id
1 'polypeptide(L)'
;MGITIRRIISTEQSPLPVIMFRPAVHRNQEVVLISFDKNYQIITRLKNIEGVSWSNDLRSWYIAKKLFNPAFFRNYLKNHAILDYSAITASGTGQKTVKRLPFLSPGHASAFEAYRKWLRHRRYSESTIKTYAGMIRLFLQETGNRPVGEISNDYVVDYIYRNVVDKGYSFAYQNQMVSALKLFFRVVANSEIDIEAIRRPRPEHRLPSVLSKEEVKQILTASFNMKHRTMLSLIYACGLRRSELL
;
A
#
# COMPACT_ATOMS: atom_id res chain seq x y z
N MET A 1 26.81 -3.88 -63.19
CA MET A 1 27.72 -3.63 -62.06
C MET A 1 26.86 -3.08 -60.93
N GLY A 2 26.43 -3.93 -59.99
CA GLY A 2 27.14 -4.25 -58.75
C GLY A 2 26.41 -3.54 -57.59
N ILE A 3 25.54 -4.23 -56.83
CA ILE A 3 25.85 -4.93 -55.56
C ILE A 3 26.24 -3.88 -54.47
N THR A 4 25.63 -3.69 -53.28
CA THR A 4 24.79 -4.54 -52.40
C THR A 4 24.71 -3.88 -50.98
N ILE A 5 23.67 -4.20 -50.16
CA ILE A 5 23.63 -4.22 -48.65
C ILE A 5 23.49 -2.87 -47.89
N ARG A 6 22.68 -2.66 -46.83
CA ARG A 6 21.93 -3.51 -45.87
C ARG A 6 20.89 -2.68 -45.08
N ARG A 7 19.69 -3.26 -44.88
CA ARG A 7 18.88 -3.42 -43.62
C ARG A 7 18.96 -2.35 -42.50
N ILE A 8 17.79 -1.91 -42.01
CA ILE A 8 17.20 -2.10 -40.66
C ILE A 8 15.72 -1.64 -40.73
N ILE A 9 14.76 -2.53 -40.96
CA ILE A 9 13.72 -2.98 -39.99
C ILE A 9 13.28 -1.90 -38.98
N SER A 10 12.24 -1.13 -39.30
CA SER A 10 11.36 -0.50 -38.31
C SER A 10 10.00 -1.20 -38.38
N THR A 11 9.89 -2.32 -37.68
CA THR A 11 8.58 -2.82 -37.24
C THR A 11 8.10 -1.89 -36.14
N GLU A 12 7.26 -0.91 -36.50
CA GLU A 12 6.40 -0.21 -35.54
C GLU A 12 5.49 -1.24 -34.87
N GLN A 13 5.83 -1.63 -33.65
CA GLN A 13 4.91 -2.35 -32.78
C GLN A 13 3.86 -1.36 -32.31
N SER A 14 2.66 -1.40 -32.91
CA SER A 14 1.47 -0.76 -32.35
C SER A 14 1.28 -1.17 -30.89
N PRO A 15 0.93 -0.24 -29.98
CA PRO A 15 0.76 -0.56 -28.57
C PRO A 15 -0.29 -1.66 -28.39
N LEU A 16 0.00 -2.62 -27.51
CA LEU A 16 -0.92 -3.72 -27.24
C LEU A 16 -2.28 -3.18 -26.75
N PRO A 17 -3.41 -3.64 -27.31
CA PRO A 17 -4.74 -3.21 -26.91
C PRO A 17 -5.02 -3.56 -25.45
N VAL A 18 -5.69 -2.67 -24.71
CA VAL A 18 -6.08 -2.89 -23.32
C VAL A 18 -7.44 -3.57 -23.25
N ILE A 19 -7.52 -4.69 -22.53
CA ILE A 19 -8.77 -5.39 -22.27
C ILE A 19 -9.14 -5.18 -20.79
N MET A 20 -10.27 -4.53 -20.57
CA MET A 20 -10.82 -4.22 -19.26
C MET A 20 -11.86 -5.28 -18.87
N PHE A 21 -11.64 -5.91 -17.72
CA PHE A 21 -12.61 -6.85 -17.15
C PHE A 21 -13.43 -6.18 -16.05
N ARG A 22 -14.77 -6.21 -16.15
CA ARG A 22 -15.68 -5.57 -15.18
C ARG A 22 -16.72 -6.55 -14.66
N PRO A 23 -17.03 -6.56 -13.36
CA PRO A 23 -18.14 -7.36 -12.83
C PRO A 23 -19.48 -6.77 -13.29
N ALA A 24 -20.43 -7.63 -13.67
CA ALA A 24 -21.80 -7.24 -13.98
C ALA A 24 -22.78 -8.36 -13.62
N VAL A 25 -24.07 -8.05 -13.67
CA VAL A 25 -25.15 -9.04 -13.56
C VAL A 25 -25.85 -9.10 -14.90
N HIS A 26 -25.95 -10.29 -15.50
CA HIS A 26 -26.68 -10.50 -16.75
C HIS A 26 -27.59 -11.72 -16.58
N ARG A 27 -28.89 -11.57 -16.90
CA ARG A 27 -29.90 -12.64 -16.79
C ARG A 27 -29.92 -13.33 -15.42
N ASN A 28 -29.88 -12.53 -14.36
CA ASN A 28 -29.85 -12.99 -12.96
C ASN A 28 -28.64 -13.86 -12.57
N GLN A 29 -27.54 -13.80 -13.35
CA GLN A 29 -26.28 -14.46 -13.06
C GLN A 29 -25.14 -13.45 -12.96
N GLU A 30 -24.20 -13.68 -12.03
CA GLU A 30 -22.98 -12.90 -11.94
C GLU A 30 -22.06 -13.23 -13.12
N VAL A 31 -21.71 -12.22 -13.91
CA VAL A 31 -20.87 -12.34 -15.09
C VAL A 31 -19.71 -11.35 -15.03
N VAL A 32 -18.66 -11.66 -15.78
CA VAL A 32 -17.52 -10.78 -16.02
C VAL A 32 -17.62 -10.27 -17.45
N LEU A 33 -17.77 -8.96 -17.62
CA LEU A 33 -17.70 -8.29 -18.90
C LEU A 33 -16.26 -8.08 -19.32
N ILE A 34 -16.01 -8.26 -20.61
CA ILE A 34 -14.74 -8.10 -21.29
C ILE A 34 -14.93 -6.95 -22.28
N SER A 35 -14.42 -5.77 -21.93
CA SER A 35 -14.54 -4.55 -22.71
C SER A 35 -13.18 -4.12 -23.25
N PHE A 36 -13.12 -3.80 -24.53
CA PHE A 36 -11.89 -3.43 -25.24
C PHE A 36 -12.24 -2.67 -26.52
N ASP A 37 -11.31 -1.86 -27.04
CA ASP A 37 -11.49 -1.20 -28.34
C ASP A 37 -11.53 -2.24 -29.46
N LYS A 38 -12.39 -2.01 -30.47
CA LYS A 38 -12.72 -3.01 -31.50
C LYS A 38 -11.46 -3.57 -32.18
N ASN A 39 -11.07 -4.77 -31.79
CA ASN A 39 -9.91 -5.48 -32.33
C ASN A 39 -10.30 -6.88 -32.82
N TYR A 40 -10.17 -7.12 -34.13
CA TYR A 40 -10.58 -8.36 -34.77
C TYR A 40 -9.79 -9.58 -34.27
N GLN A 41 -8.48 -9.42 -33.99
CA GLN A 41 -7.66 -10.53 -33.48
C GLN A 41 -8.07 -10.96 -32.08
N ILE A 42 -8.48 -10.01 -31.22
CA ILE A 42 -9.01 -10.31 -29.89
C ILE A 42 -10.38 -10.99 -30.00
N ILE A 43 -11.27 -10.49 -30.86
CA ILE A 43 -12.61 -11.07 -31.07
C ILE A 43 -12.52 -12.54 -31.51
N THR A 44 -11.67 -12.84 -32.51
CA THR A 44 -11.50 -14.22 -33.00
C THR A 44 -10.98 -15.16 -31.91
N ARG A 45 -10.12 -14.66 -31.01
CA ARG A 45 -9.60 -15.44 -29.88
C ARG A 45 -10.64 -15.64 -28.79
N LEU A 46 -11.42 -14.61 -28.45
CA LEU A 46 -12.48 -14.71 -27.44
C LEU A 46 -13.58 -15.69 -27.88
N LYS A 47 -13.89 -15.76 -29.18
CA LYS A 47 -14.83 -16.75 -29.74
C LYS A 47 -14.38 -18.21 -29.55
N ASN A 48 -13.07 -18.45 -29.43
CA ASN A 48 -12.52 -19.80 -29.26
C ASN A 48 -12.44 -20.23 -27.78
N ILE A 49 -12.84 -19.38 -26.83
CA ILE A 49 -12.85 -19.70 -25.40
C ILE A 49 -14.23 -20.23 -25.03
N GLU A 50 -14.25 -21.43 -24.43
CA GLU A 50 -15.48 -22.03 -23.93
C GLU A 50 -16.11 -21.16 -22.82
N GLY A 51 -17.38 -20.79 -23.00
CA GLY A 51 -18.13 -19.97 -22.03
C GLY A 51 -18.05 -18.45 -22.22
N VAL A 52 -17.33 -17.95 -23.23
CA VAL A 52 -17.33 -16.52 -23.60
C VAL A 52 -18.36 -16.25 -24.69
N SER A 53 -19.32 -15.35 -24.41
CA SER A 53 -20.42 -15.01 -25.32
C SER A 53 -20.57 -13.51 -25.49
N TRP A 54 -21.13 -13.08 -26.61
CA TRP A 54 -21.50 -11.68 -26.84
C TRP A 54 -22.88 -11.38 -26.25
N SER A 55 -23.02 -10.29 -25.50
CA SER A 55 -24.32 -9.78 -25.05
C SER A 55 -24.70 -8.53 -25.85
N ASN A 56 -25.87 -8.57 -26.51
CA ASN A 56 -26.41 -7.41 -27.21
C ASN A 56 -26.84 -6.29 -26.25
N ASP A 57 -27.37 -6.66 -25.07
CA ASP A 57 -27.87 -5.70 -24.07
C ASP A 57 -26.72 -4.89 -23.45
N LEU A 58 -25.58 -5.54 -23.20
CA LEU A 58 -24.40 -4.93 -22.57
C LEU A 58 -23.36 -4.45 -23.60
N ARG A 59 -23.62 -4.67 -24.89
CA ARG A 59 -22.71 -4.38 -26.02
C ARG A 59 -21.27 -4.79 -25.74
N SER A 60 -21.09 -5.94 -25.08
CA SER A 60 -19.81 -6.41 -24.58
C SER A 60 -19.75 -7.93 -24.59
N TRP A 61 -18.54 -8.48 -24.71
CA TRP A 61 -18.29 -9.90 -24.47
C TRP A 61 -18.39 -10.18 -22.97
N TYR A 62 -18.91 -11.34 -22.58
CA TYR A 62 -19.04 -11.72 -21.17
C TYR A 62 -18.77 -13.20 -20.96
N ILE A 63 -18.37 -13.55 -19.74
CA ILE A 63 -18.21 -14.93 -19.26
C ILE A 63 -18.86 -15.06 -17.88
N ALA A 64 -19.46 -16.22 -17.58
CA ALA A 64 -20.00 -16.47 -16.25
C ALA A 64 -18.89 -16.42 -15.19
N LYS A 65 -19.13 -15.75 -14.05
CA LYS A 65 -18.12 -15.60 -12.98
C LYS A 65 -17.61 -16.94 -12.46
N LYS A 66 -18.43 -17.99 -12.51
CA LYS A 66 -18.06 -19.38 -12.14
C LYS A 66 -16.98 -19.99 -13.05
N LEU A 67 -16.95 -19.59 -14.33
CA LEU A 67 -16.02 -20.10 -15.34
C LEU A 67 -14.81 -19.16 -15.53
N PHE A 68 -14.81 -17.99 -14.89
CA PHE A 68 -13.77 -17.00 -15.06
C PHE A 68 -12.50 -17.35 -14.26
N ASN A 69 -11.40 -17.63 -14.96
CA ASN A 69 -10.09 -17.87 -14.37
C ASN A 69 -9.06 -16.81 -14.81
N PRO A 70 -8.68 -15.85 -13.94
CA PRO A 70 -7.72 -14.80 -14.28
C PRO A 70 -6.35 -15.31 -14.76
N ALA A 71 -5.88 -16.45 -14.25
CA ALA A 71 -4.59 -17.02 -14.63
C ALA A 71 -4.61 -17.58 -16.07
N PHE A 72 -5.73 -18.20 -16.46
CA PHE A 72 -5.95 -18.67 -17.82
C PHE A 72 -5.94 -17.51 -18.82
N PHE A 73 -6.75 -16.46 -18.57
CA PHE A 73 -6.80 -15.29 -19.45
C PHE A 73 -5.45 -14.58 -19.54
N ARG A 74 -4.73 -14.46 -18.41
CA ARG A 74 -3.37 -13.90 -18.39
C ARG A 74 -2.40 -14.67 -19.27
N ASN A 75 -2.45 -16.00 -19.25
CA ASN A 75 -1.55 -16.82 -20.07
C ASN A 75 -1.96 -16.82 -21.55
N TYR A 76 -3.26 -16.92 -21.82
CA TYR A 76 -3.81 -17.03 -23.17
C TYR A 76 -3.70 -15.73 -23.99
N LEU A 77 -3.79 -14.56 -23.34
CA LEU A 77 -3.76 -13.25 -23.99
C LEU A 77 -2.45 -12.47 -23.76
N LYS A 78 -1.47 -13.05 -23.04
CA LYS A 78 -0.22 -12.40 -22.60
C LYS A 78 0.53 -11.60 -23.67
N ASN A 79 0.51 -12.09 -24.90
CA ASN A 79 1.28 -11.52 -26.02
C ASN A 79 0.41 -10.70 -27.00
N HIS A 80 -0.88 -10.53 -26.71
CA HIS A 80 -1.85 -9.94 -27.64
C HIS A 80 -2.66 -8.79 -27.03
N ALA A 81 -2.66 -8.65 -25.70
CA ALA A 81 -3.34 -7.57 -25.00
C ALA A 81 -2.74 -7.32 -23.61
N ILE A 82 -2.87 -6.09 -23.13
CA ILE A 82 -2.67 -5.74 -21.72
C ILE A 82 -4.00 -5.97 -21.00
N LEU A 83 -4.01 -6.83 -19.97
CA LEU A 83 -5.24 -7.20 -19.26
C LEU A 83 -5.38 -6.39 -17.97
N ASP A 84 -6.44 -5.59 -17.87
CA ASP A 84 -6.77 -4.82 -16.68
C ASP A 84 -7.92 -5.47 -15.90
N TYR A 85 -7.58 -6.00 -14.72
CA TYR A 85 -8.50 -6.63 -13.76
C TYR A 85 -8.87 -5.70 -12.60
N SER A 86 -8.48 -4.42 -12.64
CA SER A 86 -8.67 -3.47 -11.54
C SER A 86 -10.12 -3.40 -11.08
N ALA A 87 -11.09 -3.42 -11.99
CA ALA A 87 -12.50 -3.34 -11.68
C ALA A 87 -13.10 -4.63 -11.04
N ILE A 88 -12.51 -5.81 -11.28
CA ILE A 88 -12.91 -7.07 -10.61
C ILE A 88 -12.26 -7.19 -9.24
N THR A 89 -11.00 -6.77 -9.14
CA THR A 89 -10.23 -6.84 -7.89
C THR A 89 -10.77 -5.85 -6.84
N ALA A 90 -11.48 -4.80 -7.29
CA ALA A 90 -12.14 -3.83 -6.42
C ALA A 90 -13.37 -4.39 -5.66
N SER A 91 -13.95 -5.52 -6.06
CA SER A 91 -15.27 -5.97 -5.54
C SER A 91 -15.33 -7.42 -5.06
N GLY A 92 -14.24 -8.17 -5.11
CA GLY A 92 -14.16 -9.53 -4.54
C GLY A 92 -12.75 -9.83 -4.07
N THR A 93 -12.59 -10.14 -2.78
CA THR A 93 -11.31 -10.48 -2.15
C THR A 93 -10.24 -9.39 -2.22
N GLY A 94 -10.51 -8.29 -1.52
CA GLY A 94 -9.47 -7.64 -0.73
C GLY A 94 -8.99 -8.55 0.39
N GLN A 95 -8.53 -9.77 0.08
CA GLN A 95 -7.39 -10.28 0.80
C GLN A 95 -6.30 -9.29 0.43
N LYS A 96 -6.14 -8.26 1.29
CA LYS A 96 -4.80 -7.78 1.60
C LYS A 96 -3.97 -9.04 1.55
N THR A 97 -2.98 -9.13 0.67
CA THR A 97 -1.87 -10.01 0.96
C THR A 97 -1.44 -9.54 2.34
N VAL A 98 -1.95 -10.21 3.37
CA VAL A 98 -1.36 -10.18 4.69
C VAL A 98 -0.02 -10.78 4.33
N LYS A 99 0.95 -9.93 3.98
CA LYS A 99 2.36 -10.29 4.03
C LYS A 99 2.43 -10.98 5.37
N ARG A 100 2.51 -12.31 5.35
CA ARG A 100 2.42 -13.13 6.55
C ARG A 100 3.49 -12.54 7.43
N LEU A 101 3.08 -11.80 8.45
CA LEU A 101 4.04 -10.90 9.05
C LEU A 101 5.12 -11.81 9.65
N PRO A 102 6.43 -11.54 9.39
CA PRO A 102 7.49 -12.48 9.73
C PRO A 102 7.35 -12.99 11.15
N PHE A 103 7.61 -14.29 11.34
CA PHE A 103 7.48 -14.99 12.61
C PHE A 103 8.33 -14.29 13.69
N LEU A 104 7.73 -14.03 14.85
CA LEU A 104 8.46 -13.57 16.04
C LEU A 104 8.88 -14.80 16.83
N SER A 105 10.10 -14.80 17.38
CA SER A 105 10.51 -15.82 18.33
C SER A 105 9.51 -15.87 19.51
N PRO A 106 9.28 -17.03 20.15
CA PRO A 106 8.33 -17.12 21.27
C PRO A 106 8.63 -16.14 22.41
N GLY A 107 9.93 -15.90 22.70
CA GLY A 107 10.36 -14.90 23.68
C GLY A 107 9.99 -13.47 23.27
N HIS A 108 10.23 -13.10 22.01
CA HIS A 108 9.83 -11.79 21.49
C HIS A 108 8.32 -11.62 21.41
N ALA A 109 7.57 -12.67 21.06
CA ALA A 109 6.12 -12.62 21.02
C ALA A 109 5.52 -12.32 22.40
N SER A 110 6.06 -12.96 23.45
CA SER A 110 5.66 -12.69 24.84
C SER A 110 5.96 -11.25 25.25
N ALA A 111 7.19 -10.78 25.03
CA ALA A 111 7.59 -9.40 25.31
C ALA A 111 6.75 -8.37 24.54
N PHE A 112 6.46 -8.65 23.27
CA PHE A 112 5.64 -7.81 22.40
C PHE A 112 4.20 -7.69 22.90
N GLU A 113 3.56 -8.80 23.29
CA GLU A 113 2.20 -8.78 23.83
C GLU A 113 2.14 -8.12 25.22
N ALA A 114 3.16 -8.34 26.06
CA ALA A 114 3.28 -7.62 27.33
C ALA A 114 3.35 -6.09 27.11
N TYR A 115 4.17 -5.65 26.15
CA TYR A 115 4.27 -4.23 25.77
C TYR A 115 2.93 -3.67 25.25
N ARG A 116 2.25 -4.39 24.35
CA ARG A 116 0.92 -3.98 23.85
C ARG A 116 -0.12 -3.88 24.95
N LYS A 117 -0.15 -4.85 25.86
CA LYS A 117 -1.04 -4.84 27.04
C LYS A 117 -0.76 -3.64 27.92
N TRP A 118 0.52 -3.32 28.14
CA TRP A 118 0.93 -2.16 28.92
C TRP A 118 0.48 -0.83 28.27
N LEU A 119 0.65 -0.67 26.96
CA LEU A 119 0.19 0.54 26.25
C LEU A 119 -1.34 0.74 26.39
N ARG A 120 -2.11 -0.34 26.28
CA ARG A 120 -3.57 -0.31 26.49
C ARG A 120 -3.93 0.04 27.93
N HIS A 121 -3.25 -0.57 28.89
CA HIS A 121 -3.46 -0.28 30.31
C HIS A 121 -3.22 1.21 30.64
N ARG A 122 -2.22 1.82 30.00
CA ARG A 122 -1.91 3.26 30.14
C ARG A 122 -2.80 4.18 29.29
N ARG A 123 -3.84 3.64 28.64
CA ARG A 123 -4.81 4.38 27.83
C ARG A 123 -4.20 5.20 26.69
N TYR A 124 -3.13 4.70 26.07
CA TYR A 124 -2.65 5.28 24.81
C TYR A 124 -3.72 5.18 23.71
N SER A 125 -3.75 6.15 22.80
CA SER A 125 -4.67 6.09 21.66
C SER A 125 -4.36 4.90 20.75
N GLU A 126 -5.38 4.36 20.07
CA GLU A 126 -5.20 3.23 19.13
C GLU A 126 -4.22 3.55 18.00
N SER A 127 -4.15 4.81 17.55
CA SER A 127 -3.16 5.26 16.56
C SER A 127 -1.73 5.16 17.11
N THR A 128 -1.51 5.53 18.37
CA THR A 128 -0.20 5.43 19.03
C THR A 128 0.16 3.97 19.25
N ILE A 129 -0.76 3.16 19.77
CA ILE A 129 -0.56 1.71 19.98
C ILE A 129 -0.14 1.06 18.66
N LYS A 130 -0.87 1.30 17.58
CA LYS A 130 -0.56 0.74 16.26
C LYS A 130 0.83 1.14 15.77
N THR A 131 1.19 2.41 15.93
CA THR A 131 2.49 2.94 15.47
C THR A 131 3.63 2.35 16.28
N TYR A 132 3.55 2.43 17.61
CA TYR A 132 4.60 1.98 18.51
C TYR A 132 4.75 0.45 18.46
N ALA A 133 3.64 -0.30 18.47
CA ALA A 133 3.69 -1.74 18.30
C ALA A 133 4.25 -2.12 16.93
N GLY A 134 3.87 -1.41 15.85
CA GLY A 134 4.44 -1.65 14.52
C GLY A 134 5.97 -1.49 14.49
N MET A 135 6.48 -0.40 15.07
CA MET A 135 7.91 -0.11 15.16
C MET A 135 8.68 -1.15 15.99
N ILE A 136 8.18 -1.48 17.19
CA ILE A 136 8.79 -2.50 18.04
C ILE A 136 8.77 -3.88 17.38
N ARG A 137 7.69 -4.20 16.66
CA ARG A 137 7.59 -5.46 15.97
C ARG A 137 8.64 -5.60 14.87
N LEU A 138 8.91 -4.54 14.11
CA LEU A 138 9.99 -4.52 13.12
C LEU A 138 11.36 -4.67 13.77
N PHE A 139 11.57 -4.01 14.90
CA PHE A 139 12.80 -4.16 15.68
C PHE A 139 13.01 -5.60 16.15
N LEU A 140 11.99 -6.21 16.76
CA LEU A 140 12.06 -7.58 17.26
C LEU A 140 12.31 -8.61 16.16
N GLN A 141 11.74 -8.38 14.97
CA GLN A 141 11.99 -9.23 13.80
C GLN A 141 13.45 -9.21 13.36
N GLU A 142 14.09 -8.04 13.37
CA GLU A 142 15.51 -7.90 12.99
C GLU A 142 16.45 -8.47 14.06
N THR A 143 16.07 -8.44 15.34
CA THR A 143 16.84 -9.11 16.42
C THR A 143 16.81 -10.63 16.35
N GLY A 144 15.90 -11.24 15.58
CA GLY A 144 15.83 -12.67 15.37
C GLY A 144 15.48 -13.44 16.66
N ASN A 145 16.41 -14.26 17.16
CA ASN A 145 16.19 -15.10 18.35
C ASN A 145 16.97 -14.64 19.59
N ARG A 146 17.65 -13.48 19.53
CA ARG A 146 18.39 -12.95 20.68
C ARG A 146 17.43 -12.53 21.78
N PRO A 147 17.63 -12.92 23.05
CA PRO A 147 16.76 -12.49 24.13
C PRO A 147 16.84 -10.96 24.30
N VAL A 148 15.72 -10.34 24.67
CA VAL A 148 15.60 -8.87 24.79
C VAL A 148 16.59 -8.29 25.81
N GLY A 149 16.95 -9.08 26.83
CA GLY A 149 17.86 -8.65 27.88
C GLY A 149 19.33 -8.53 27.45
N GLU A 150 19.75 -9.27 26.43
CA GLU A 150 21.14 -9.26 25.92
C GLU A 150 21.37 -8.19 24.84
N ILE A 151 20.37 -7.37 24.54
CA ILE A 151 20.48 -6.34 23.51
C ILE A 151 21.31 -5.18 24.08
N SER A 152 22.43 -4.87 23.45
CA SER A 152 23.29 -3.75 23.82
C SER A 152 22.83 -2.42 23.21
N ASN A 153 23.25 -1.30 23.81
CA ASN A 153 23.01 0.03 23.27
C ASN A 153 23.55 0.21 21.85
N ASP A 154 24.75 -0.31 21.58
CA ASP A 154 25.39 -0.23 20.27
C ASP A 154 24.55 -0.93 19.20
N TYR A 155 23.95 -2.08 19.54
CA TYR A 155 23.04 -2.77 18.63
C TYR A 155 21.81 -1.92 18.31
N VAL A 156 21.23 -1.22 19.29
CA VAL A 156 20.08 -0.34 19.06
C VAL A 156 20.45 0.85 18.18
N VAL A 157 21.62 1.45 18.40
CA VAL A 157 22.12 2.57 17.58
C VAL A 157 22.37 2.12 16.14
N ASP A 158 23.05 0.99 15.95
CA ASP A 158 23.30 0.39 14.64
C ASP A 158 21.98 0.01 13.92
N TYR A 159 21.03 -0.56 14.66
CA TYR A 159 19.70 -0.84 14.13
C TYR A 159 19.02 0.43 13.60
N ILE A 160 19.02 1.51 14.38
CA ILE A 160 18.41 2.78 13.96
C ILE A 160 19.15 3.32 12.73
N TYR A 161 20.48 3.25 12.71
CA TYR A 161 21.25 3.71 11.56
C TYR A 161 20.86 2.94 10.28
N ARG A 162 20.97 1.61 10.29
CA ARG A 162 20.70 0.77 9.11
C ARG A 162 19.24 0.77 8.67
N ASN A 163 18.29 0.82 9.60
CA ASN A 163 16.87 0.69 9.30
C ASN A 163 16.13 2.01 9.16
N VAL A 164 16.73 3.12 9.60
CA VAL A 164 16.10 4.43 9.56
C VAL A 164 16.93 5.41 8.75
N VAL A 165 18.20 5.60 9.11
CA VAL A 165 19.07 6.61 8.49
C VAL A 165 19.48 6.22 7.07
N ASP A 166 20.05 5.03 6.89
CA ASP A 166 20.51 4.54 5.57
C ASP A 166 19.37 4.39 4.56
N LYS A 167 18.16 4.11 5.06
CA LYS A 167 16.95 3.99 4.23
C LYS A 167 16.30 5.36 3.94
N GLY A 168 16.88 6.46 4.41
CA GLY A 168 16.41 7.82 4.14
C GLY A 168 15.06 8.17 4.79
N TYR A 169 14.70 7.53 5.90
CA TYR A 169 13.47 7.88 6.60
C TYR A 169 13.56 9.27 7.26
N SER A 170 12.39 9.89 7.45
CA SER A 170 12.32 11.25 8.00
C SER A 170 12.76 11.33 9.45
N PHE A 171 13.22 12.52 9.85
CA PHE A 171 13.52 12.86 11.24
C PHE A 171 12.36 12.49 12.20
N ALA A 172 11.13 12.79 11.80
CA ALA A 172 9.94 12.49 12.61
C ALA A 172 9.78 10.99 12.84
N TYR A 173 10.02 10.17 11.80
CA TYR A 173 9.99 8.71 11.92
C TYR A 173 11.08 8.20 12.86
N GLN A 174 12.32 8.68 12.71
CA GLN A 174 13.43 8.32 13.61
C GLN A 174 13.12 8.68 15.07
N ASN A 175 12.60 9.88 15.31
CA ASN A 175 12.25 10.32 16.66
C ASN A 175 11.13 9.47 17.28
N GLN A 176 10.14 9.05 16.48
CA GLN A 176 9.10 8.12 16.91
C GLN A 176 9.67 6.73 17.23
N MET A 177 10.55 6.19 16.36
CA MET A 177 11.22 4.91 16.58
C MET A 177 12.04 4.91 17.87
N VAL A 178 12.87 5.94 18.10
CA VAL A 178 13.63 6.10 19.34
C VAL A 178 12.70 6.16 20.55
N SER A 179 11.61 6.91 20.47
CA SER A 179 10.64 7.02 21.57
C SER A 179 9.96 5.69 21.88
N ALA A 180 9.59 4.92 20.85
CA ALA A 180 9.00 3.60 21.01
C ALA A 180 10.00 2.63 21.64
N LEU A 181 11.26 2.60 21.18
CA LEU A 181 12.32 1.73 21.71
C LEU A 181 12.64 2.03 23.17
N LYS A 182 12.84 3.31 23.51
CA LYS A 182 13.07 3.74 24.91
C LYS A 182 11.92 3.30 25.81
N LEU A 183 10.67 3.43 25.35
CA LEU A 183 9.50 3.02 26.12
C LEU A 183 9.41 1.49 26.25
N PHE A 184 9.72 0.76 25.19
CA PHE A 184 9.74 -0.70 25.19
C PHE A 184 10.73 -1.26 26.22
N PHE A 185 11.99 -0.82 26.18
CA PHE A 185 13.02 -1.27 27.11
C PHE A 185 12.78 -0.81 28.56
N ARG A 186 12.04 0.29 28.76
CA ARG A 186 11.59 0.69 30.10
C ARG A 186 10.52 -0.23 30.68
N VAL A 187 9.68 -0.81 29.84
CA VAL A 187 8.49 -1.58 30.24
C VAL A 187 8.77 -3.08 30.29
N VAL A 188 9.55 -3.61 29.34
CA VAL A 188 9.94 -5.01 29.30
C VAL A 188 11.21 -5.17 30.13
N ALA A 189 11.05 -5.69 31.36
CA ALA A 189 12.11 -5.82 32.35
C ALA A 189 13.27 -6.76 31.90
N ASN A 190 14.42 -6.61 32.57
CA ASN A 190 15.73 -7.28 32.32
C ASN A 190 16.55 -6.79 31.12
N SER A 191 16.39 -5.53 30.69
CA SER A 191 17.32 -4.94 29.73
C SER A 191 18.43 -4.17 30.44
N GLU A 192 19.69 -4.46 30.11
CA GLU A 192 20.87 -3.69 30.56
C GLU A 192 21.07 -2.39 29.74
N ILE A 193 20.09 -2.02 28.92
CA ILE A 193 20.16 -0.84 28.05
C ILE A 193 20.13 0.43 28.90
N ASP A 194 21.17 1.24 28.78
CA ASP A 194 21.12 2.64 29.18
C ASP A 194 20.27 3.42 28.16
N ILE A 195 19.04 3.68 28.56
CA ILE A 195 18.02 4.41 27.79
C ILE A 195 18.49 5.82 27.42
N GLU A 196 19.35 6.45 28.23
CA GLU A 196 19.83 7.81 28.00
C GLU A 196 20.94 7.86 26.95
N ALA A 197 21.73 6.79 26.80
CA ALA A 197 22.72 6.66 25.73
C ALA A 197 22.09 6.63 24.33
N ILE A 198 20.84 6.19 24.19
CA ILE A 198 20.10 6.25 22.92
C ILE A 198 19.74 7.71 22.61
N ARG A 199 20.63 8.41 21.91
CA ARG A 199 20.46 9.82 21.58
C ARG A 199 19.39 10.03 20.50
N ARG A 200 18.60 11.08 20.68
CA ARG A 200 17.65 11.54 19.65
C ARG A 200 18.42 12.23 18.52
N PRO A 201 17.92 12.16 17.28
CA PRO A 201 18.45 12.98 16.21
C PRO A 201 18.33 14.47 16.56
N ARG A 202 19.24 15.30 16.05
CA ARG A 202 19.20 16.76 16.24
C ARG A 202 17.99 17.32 15.49
N PRO A 203 17.13 18.12 16.15
CA PRO A 203 15.94 18.67 15.50
C PRO A 203 16.34 19.60 14.35
N GLU A 204 15.67 19.42 13.21
CA GLU A 204 15.78 20.34 12.09
C GLU A 204 14.69 21.42 12.24
N HIS A 205 15.08 22.69 12.37
CA HIS A 205 14.14 23.80 12.42
C HIS A 205 13.73 24.20 11.00
N ARG A 206 12.66 23.59 10.50
CA ARG A 206 12.02 24.01 9.24
C ARG A 206 10.92 25.03 9.53
N LEU A 207 10.90 26.11 8.76
CA LEU A 207 9.77 27.05 8.78
C LEU A 207 8.50 26.32 8.29
N PRO A 208 7.34 26.54 8.92
CA PRO A 208 6.09 25.98 8.43
C PRO A 208 5.82 26.42 6.99
N SER A 209 5.56 25.47 6.11
CA SER A 209 5.05 25.78 4.76
C SER A 209 3.60 26.24 4.89
N VAL A 210 3.37 27.53 4.67
CA VAL A 210 2.00 28.10 4.67
C VAL A 210 1.57 28.31 3.21
N LEU A 211 0.34 27.91 2.92
CA LEU A 211 -0.25 28.07 1.58
C LEU A 211 -0.61 29.54 1.31
N SER A 212 -0.46 29.98 0.07
CA SER A 212 -0.96 31.27 -0.41
C SER A 212 -2.49 31.27 -0.48
N LYS A 213 -3.10 32.46 -0.52
CA LYS A 213 -4.57 32.60 -0.65
C LYS A 213 -5.08 31.98 -1.94
N GLU A 214 -4.29 32.07 -3.01
CA GLU A 214 -4.58 31.52 -4.33
C GLU A 214 -4.55 29.99 -4.30
N GLU A 215 -3.55 29.39 -3.65
CA GLU A 215 -3.46 27.94 -3.46
C GLU A 215 -4.65 27.41 -2.65
N VAL A 216 -5.02 28.11 -1.56
CA VAL A 216 -6.20 27.75 -0.76
C VAL A 216 -7.47 27.82 -1.61
N LYS A 217 -7.64 28.89 -2.41
CA LYS A 217 -8.79 29.04 -3.30
C LYS A 217 -8.88 27.87 -4.28
N GLN A 218 -7.75 27.49 -4.90
CA GLN A 218 -7.69 26.35 -5.82
C GLN A 218 -8.13 25.05 -5.13
N ILE A 219 -7.62 24.76 -3.93
CA ILE A 219 -7.99 23.58 -3.14
C ILE A 219 -9.50 23.54 -2.84
N LEU A 220 -10.08 24.67 -2.41
CA LEU A 220 -11.50 24.74 -2.07
C LEU A 220 -12.42 24.59 -3.30
N THR A 221 -11.98 25.06 -4.46
CA THR A 221 -12.76 24.95 -5.72
C THR A 221 -12.56 23.63 -6.46
N ALA A 222 -11.49 22.87 -6.17
CA ALA A 222 -11.20 21.62 -6.85
C ALA A 222 -12.17 20.48 -6.51
N SER A 223 -12.84 20.52 -5.36
CA SER A 223 -13.74 19.46 -4.93
C SER A 223 -15.18 19.69 -5.42
N PHE A 224 -15.68 18.79 -6.27
CA PHE A 224 -17.09 18.77 -6.70
C PHE A 224 -18.05 18.27 -5.59
N ASN A 225 -17.54 17.60 -4.55
CA ASN A 225 -18.36 17.09 -3.47
C ASN A 225 -18.59 18.17 -2.42
N MET A 226 -19.85 18.61 -2.28
CA MET A 226 -20.26 19.63 -1.33
C MET A 226 -19.81 19.32 0.11
N LYS A 227 -19.87 18.06 0.55
CA LYS A 227 -19.44 17.67 1.91
C LYS A 227 -17.96 17.96 2.13
N HIS A 228 -17.11 17.61 1.18
CA HIS A 228 -15.66 17.83 1.30
C HIS A 228 -15.32 19.32 1.24
N ARG A 229 -16.00 20.08 0.36
CA ARG A 229 -15.81 21.53 0.27
C ARG A 229 -16.20 22.24 1.56
N THR A 230 -17.32 21.88 2.17
CA THR A 230 -17.75 22.44 3.48
C THR A 230 -16.75 22.11 4.57
N MET A 231 -16.30 20.85 4.65
CA MET A 231 -15.28 20.41 5.60
C MET A 231 -13.96 21.21 5.49
N LEU A 232 -13.43 21.38 4.28
CA LEU A 232 -12.22 22.16 4.05
C LEU A 232 -12.42 23.65 4.36
N SER A 233 -13.59 24.20 4.04
CA SER A 233 -13.92 25.60 4.32
C SER A 233 -13.99 25.87 5.82
N LEU A 234 -14.57 24.96 6.61
CA LEU A 234 -14.61 25.05 8.07
C LEU A 234 -13.23 24.96 8.69
N ILE A 235 -12.38 24.03 8.23
CA ILE A 235 -10.98 23.93 8.68
C ILE A 235 -10.25 25.24 8.42
N TYR A 236 -10.39 25.81 7.23
CA TYR A 236 -9.69 27.05 6.86
C TYR A 236 -10.23 28.27 7.62
N ALA A 237 -11.55 28.43 7.71
CA ALA A 237 -12.17 29.61 8.33
C ALA A 237 -12.09 29.61 9.86
N CYS A 238 -12.21 28.44 10.49
CA CYS A 238 -12.26 28.31 11.95
C CYS A 238 -10.97 27.75 12.55
N GLY A 239 -9.98 27.38 11.73
CA GLY A 239 -8.71 26.82 12.20
C GLY A 239 -8.84 25.44 12.86
N LEU A 240 -9.90 24.70 12.55
CA LEU A 240 -10.19 23.41 13.18
C LEU A 240 -9.15 22.36 12.82
N ARG A 241 -8.74 21.56 13.80
CA ARG A 241 -7.95 20.36 13.53
C ARG A 241 -8.86 19.29 12.90
N ARG A 242 -8.28 18.44 12.06
CA ARG A 242 -9.01 17.33 11.42
C ARG A 242 -9.82 16.47 12.40
N SER A 243 -9.31 16.24 13.61
CA SER A 243 -9.98 15.44 14.64
C SER A 243 -11.11 16.17 15.38
N GLU A 244 -11.23 17.49 15.24
CA GLU A 244 -12.32 18.29 15.80
C GLU A 244 -13.49 18.39 14.81
N LEU A 245 -13.20 18.21 13.51
CA LEU A 245 -14.19 18.20 12.43
C LEU A 245 -14.90 16.84 12.25
N LEU A 246 -14.17 15.73 12.47
CA LEU A 246 -14.63 14.35 12.27
C LEU A 246 -15.14 13.73 13.57
#